data_AF-A9BTH3-F1
#
_entry.id   AF-A9BTH3-F1
#
_cell.length_a   1.000
_cell.length_b   1.000
_cell.length_c   1.000
_cell.angle_alpha   90.00
_cell.angle_beta   90.00
_cell.angle_gamma   90.00
#
_symmetry.space_group_name_H-M   'P 1'
#
loop_
_entity.id
_entity.type
_entity.pdbx_description
1 polymer ?
#
loop_
_entity_poly.entity_id
_entity_poly.type
_entity_poly.pdbx_seq_one_letter_code
_entity_poly.pdbx_strand_id
1 'polypeptide(L)'
;MNAGVSFPIHMTNNLFTPELIQAVSDWQRKPRDRMQRHKRALALQEHCFKLPNEYRQTSLTCYRQMSLDKKGVWKLLGHQSLDEQVSSWTLDMGFAKALLGGVPQVATGYQEVIFAIFPKPDQVVVNLKMLLDDEEFKQAVEAHKAEINFFSEGLGKYKNDQSEIVLNVGELLEADIWSFGGRSSSFEELVKLAFLHIHNREPRDEQELSVFRAENSEMECHAGASWLTHESTLNVLRRVRPQADELLARKEKEERLRREADAEIRSCATGE
;
A
#
# COMPACT_ATOMS: atom_id res chain seq x y z
N MET A 1 -57.62 5.63 -37.36
CA MET A 1 -57.54 6.08 -35.95
C MET A 1 -56.37 5.34 -35.32
N ASN A 2 -55.24 6.04 -35.15
CA ASN A 2 -54.01 5.52 -34.58
C ASN A 2 -54.14 5.44 -33.06
N ALA A 3 -54.12 4.25 -32.49
CA ALA A 3 -53.83 4.05 -31.08
C ALA A 3 -52.32 3.83 -30.95
N GLY A 4 -51.58 4.93 -30.76
CA GLY A 4 -50.17 4.88 -30.40
C GLY A 4 -50.03 4.31 -29.00
N VAL A 5 -49.52 3.09 -28.91
CA VAL A 5 -49.06 2.51 -27.65
C VAL A 5 -47.72 3.18 -27.34
N SER A 6 -47.78 4.21 -26.51
CA SER A 6 -46.61 4.83 -25.88
C SER A 6 -46.04 3.83 -24.88
N PHE A 7 -44.94 3.17 -25.24
CA PHE A 7 -44.12 2.46 -24.27
C PHE A 7 -43.44 3.51 -23.37
N PRO A 8 -43.46 3.34 -22.05
CA PRO A 8 -42.64 4.18 -21.19
C PRO A 8 -41.18 3.96 -21.58
N ILE A 9 -40.55 5.00 -22.11
CA ILE A 9 -39.10 5.10 -22.20
C ILE A 9 -38.62 4.98 -20.76
N HIS A 10 -38.10 3.82 -20.38
CA HIS A 10 -37.27 3.73 -19.20
C HIS A 10 -36.15 4.76 -19.40
N MET A 11 -36.20 5.86 -18.65
CA MET A 11 -35.01 6.67 -18.46
C MET A 11 -33.99 5.74 -17.80
N THR A 12 -33.12 5.15 -18.61
CA THR A 12 -31.93 4.47 -18.14
C THR A 12 -31.14 5.52 -17.37
N ASN A 13 -31.26 5.52 -16.05
CA ASN A 13 -30.28 6.19 -15.21
C ASN A 13 -28.94 5.57 -15.60
N ASN A 14 -28.15 6.31 -16.39
CA ASN A 14 -26.88 5.82 -16.88
C ASN A 14 -25.98 5.65 -15.66
N LEU A 15 -25.78 4.40 -15.25
CA LEU A 15 -25.13 4.04 -13.99
C LEU A 15 -23.70 4.61 -13.93
N PHE A 16 -23.04 4.67 -15.08
CA PHE A 16 -21.67 5.11 -15.24
C PHE A 16 -21.62 6.54 -15.78
N THR A 17 -21.80 7.50 -14.87
CA THR A 17 -21.82 8.92 -15.24
C THR A 17 -20.42 9.46 -15.57
N PRO A 18 -20.31 10.56 -16.33
CA PRO A 18 -19.02 11.22 -16.59
C PRO A 18 -18.27 11.59 -15.30
N GLU A 19 -18.99 11.96 -14.24
CA GLU A 19 -18.37 12.33 -12.95
C GLU A 19 -17.77 11.11 -12.24
N LEU A 20 -18.42 9.94 -12.32
CA LEU A 20 -17.82 8.69 -11.82
C LEU A 20 -16.55 8.36 -12.61
N ILE A 21 -16.60 8.43 -13.94
CA ILE A 21 -15.44 8.15 -14.80
C ILE A 21 -14.30 9.13 -14.49
N GLN A 22 -14.61 10.42 -14.29
CA GLN A 22 -13.65 11.43 -13.88
C GLN A 22 -13.04 11.10 -12.52
N ALA A 23 -13.85 10.69 -11.53
CA ALA A 23 -13.37 10.33 -10.20
C ALA A 23 -12.43 9.12 -10.22
N VAL A 24 -12.75 8.08 -11.00
CA VAL A 24 -11.87 6.91 -11.20
C VAL A 24 -10.57 7.32 -11.89
N SER A 25 -10.66 8.11 -12.97
CA SER A 25 -9.48 8.61 -13.68
C SER A 25 -8.58 9.46 -12.77
N ASP A 26 -9.16 10.35 -11.97
CA ASP A 26 -8.41 11.17 -11.03
C ASP A 26 -7.78 10.37 -9.90
N TRP A 27 -8.46 9.34 -9.40
CA TRP A 27 -7.92 8.44 -8.39
C TRP A 27 -6.64 7.74 -8.86
N GLN A 28 -6.65 7.17 -10.07
CA GLN A 28 -5.52 6.44 -10.62
C GLN A 28 -4.31 7.33 -10.95
N ARG A 29 -4.49 8.65 -11.00
CA ARG A 29 -3.38 9.59 -11.17
C ARG A 29 -2.57 9.70 -9.89
N LYS A 30 -1.24 9.70 -10.02
CA LYS A 30 -0.33 10.00 -8.90
C LYS A 30 -0.67 11.39 -8.33
N PRO A 31 -1.04 11.51 -7.03
CA PRO A 31 -1.30 12.81 -6.43
C PRO A 31 0.01 13.57 -6.19
N ARG A 32 -0.05 14.90 -6.27
CA ARG A 32 1.08 15.80 -6.00
C ARG A 32 1.37 15.92 -4.51
N ASP A 33 0.32 15.91 -3.69
CA ASP A 33 0.38 16.07 -2.24
C ASP A 33 -0.75 15.33 -1.52
N ARG A 34 -0.72 15.37 -0.18
CA ARG A 34 -1.70 14.70 0.69
C ARG A 34 -3.10 15.30 0.57
N MET A 35 -3.22 16.61 0.33
CA MET A 35 -4.52 17.28 0.22
C MET A 35 -5.23 16.84 -1.06
N GLN A 36 -4.49 16.77 -2.18
CA GLN A 36 -5.03 16.28 -3.44
C GLN A 36 -5.44 14.81 -3.35
N ARG A 37 -4.63 13.97 -2.68
CA ARG A 37 -5.01 12.57 -2.41
C ARG A 37 -6.34 12.49 -1.65
N HIS A 38 -6.49 13.27 -0.58
CA HIS A 38 -7.71 13.29 0.22
C HIS A 38 -8.93 13.76 -0.58
N LYS A 39 -8.80 14.84 -1.37
CA LYS A 39 -9.88 15.33 -2.23
C LYS A 39 -10.34 14.27 -3.24
N ARG A 40 -9.39 13.56 -3.87
CA ARG A 40 -9.67 12.49 -4.84
C ARG A 40 -10.33 11.28 -4.17
N ALA A 41 -9.89 10.91 -2.98
CA ALA A 41 -10.53 9.86 -2.19
C ALA A 41 -12.00 10.18 -1.89
N LEU A 42 -12.29 11.40 -1.43
CA LEU A 42 -13.66 11.84 -1.14
C LEU A 42 -14.54 11.83 -2.39
N ALA A 43 -14.05 12.35 -3.51
CA ALA A 43 -14.79 12.34 -4.78
C ALA A 43 -15.08 10.90 -5.25
N LEU A 44 -14.07 10.02 -5.18
CA LEU A 44 -14.26 8.61 -5.52
C LEU A 44 -15.31 7.95 -4.63
N GLN A 45 -15.23 8.15 -3.31
CA GLN A 45 -16.22 7.61 -2.36
C GLN A 45 -17.64 8.11 -2.67
N GLU A 46 -17.81 9.41 -2.92
CA GLU A 46 -19.11 10.01 -3.24
C GLU A 46 -19.76 9.38 -4.47
N HIS A 47 -19.00 9.19 -5.55
CA HIS A 47 -19.53 8.61 -6.78
C HIS A 47 -19.69 7.09 -6.70
N CYS A 48 -18.74 6.39 -6.07
CA CYS A 48 -18.83 4.94 -5.93
C CYS A 48 -19.94 4.50 -4.97
N PHE A 49 -20.31 5.29 -3.97
CA PHE A 49 -21.43 4.96 -3.05
C PHE A 49 -22.77 4.73 -3.78
N LYS A 50 -22.92 5.31 -4.98
CA LYS A 50 -24.12 5.17 -5.83
C LYS A 50 -24.11 3.89 -6.66
N LEU A 51 -22.97 3.19 -6.73
CA LEU A 51 -22.84 1.94 -7.47
C LEU A 51 -23.54 0.77 -6.73
N PRO A 52 -24.04 -0.22 -7.50
CA PRO A 52 -24.45 -1.51 -6.98
C PRO A 52 -23.41 -2.14 -6.05
N ASN A 53 -23.88 -2.92 -5.09
CA ASN A 53 -23.01 -3.53 -4.09
C ASN A 53 -21.94 -4.45 -4.69
N GLU A 54 -22.17 -5.03 -5.88
CA GLU A 54 -21.15 -5.85 -6.56
C GLU A 54 -19.84 -5.09 -6.82
N TYR A 55 -19.91 -3.80 -7.15
CA TYR A 55 -18.73 -2.95 -7.33
C TYR A 55 -18.16 -2.43 -6.01
N ARG A 56 -18.79 -2.73 -4.87
CA ARG A 56 -18.39 -2.29 -3.53
C ARG A 56 -18.21 -3.44 -2.56
N GLN A 57 -17.85 -4.61 -3.07
CA GLN A 57 -17.54 -5.78 -2.26
C GLN A 57 -16.39 -6.59 -2.85
N THR A 58 -15.75 -7.36 -1.99
CA THR A 58 -14.82 -8.43 -2.38
C THR A 58 -14.90 -9.52 -1.32
N SER A 59 -14.77 -10.77 -1.76
CA SER A 59 -14.65 -11.95 -0.90
C SER A 59 -13.22 -12.49 -0.88
N LEU A 60 -12.27 -11.71 -1.39
CA LEU A 60 -10.87 -12.08 -1.54
C LEU A 60 -10.00 -11.23 -0.63
N THR A 61 -8.87 -11.79 -0.20
CA THR A 61 -7.84 -11.06 0.53
C THR A 61 -7.25 -9.96 -0.34
N CYS A 62 -7.07 -8.78 0.23
CA CYS A 62 -6.43 -7.64 -0.39
C CYS A 62 -5.03 -7.45 0.18
N TYR A 63 -4.09 -7.10 -0.69
CA TYR A 63 -2.68 -6.91 -0.36
C TYR A 63 -2.21 -5.48 -0.66
N ARG A 64 -1.30 -4.98 0.17
CA ARG A 64 -0.68 -3.67 -0.05
C ARG A 64 0.73 -3.64 0.50
N GLN A 65 1.66 -3.23 -0.35
CA GLN A 65 3.02 -2.90 0.07
C GLN A 65 3.10 -1.44 0.52
N MET A 66 3.77 -1.19 1.64
CA MET A 66 4.05 0.14 2.19
C MET A 66 5.51 0.25 2.64
N SER A 67 6.14 1.37 2.29
CA SER A 67 7.42 1.80 2.85
C SER A 67 7.17 2.61 4.12
N LEU A 68 7.62 2.11 5.27
CA LEU A 68 7.47 2.78 6.57
C LEU A 68 8.79 3.37 7.05
N ASP A 69 8.78 4.62 7.50
CA ASP A 69 9.93 5.18 8.22
C ASP A 69 9.97 4.62 9.66
N LYS A 70 10.99 5.01 10.43
CA LYS A 70 11.11 4.58 11.85
C LYS A 70 9.87 4.92 12.68
N LYS A 71 9.17 6.03 12.37
CA LYS A 71 7.95 6.43 13.09
C LYS A 71 6.78 5.54 12.73
N GLY A 72 6.62 5.17 11.46
CA GLY A 72 5.62 4.23 10.97
C GLY A 72 5.82 2.84 11.54
N VAL A 73 7.06 2.34 11.57
CA VAL A 73 7.41 1.07 12.24
C VAL A 73 7.09 1.13 13.72
N TRP A 74 7.39 2.24 14.41
CA TRP A 74 7.07 2.42 15.81
C TRP A 74 5.55 2.47 16.07
N LYS A 75 4.77 3.13 15.21
CA LYS A 75 3.30 3.12 15.28
C LYS A 75 2.75 1.70 15.14
N LEU A 76 3.17 1.00 14.11
CA LEU A 76 2.71 -0.34 13.80
C LEU A 76 3.08 -1.37 14.88
N LEU A 77 4.33 -1.35 15.35
CA LEU A 77 4.80 -2.34 16.31
C LEU A 77 4.62 -1.87 17.75
N GLY A 78 5.12 -0.69 18.10
CA GLY A 78 5.05 -0.16 19.48
C GLY A 78 3.63 0.21 19.91
N HIS A 79 2.92 1.00 19.12
CA HIS A 79 1.54 1.40 19.43
C HIS A 79 0.47 0.43 18.93
N GLN A 80 0.87 -0.61 18.18
CA GLN A 80 -0.03 -1.59 17.59
C GLN A 80 -1.14 -0.98 16.72
N SER A 81 -0.92 0.22 16.18
CA SER A 81 -1.87 0.88 15.29
C SER A 81 -1.14 1.81 14.34
N LEU A 82 -1.35 1.60 13.05
CA LEU A 82 -0.88 2.45 11.97
C LEU A 82 -2.09 3.03 11.23
N ASP A 83 -2.32 4.34 11.39
CA ASP A 83 -3.35 5.06 10.66
C ASP A 83 -3.19 4.87 9.14
N GLU A 84 -4.25 4.47 8.46
CA GLU A 84 -4.27 4.33 7.00
C GLU A 84 -5.44 5.13 6.40
N GLN A 85 -5.11 5.91 5.38
CA GLN A 85 -6.11 6.66 4.60
C GLN A 85 -6.71 5.75 3.54
N VAL A 86 -7.79 6.22 2.88
CA VAL A 86 -8.28 5.60 1.64
C VAL A 86 -7.11 5.34 0.70
N SER A 87 -6.95 4.10 0.27
CA SER A 87 -5.78 3.67 -0.49
C SER A 87 -6.05 2.51 -1.43
N SER A 88 -5.16 2.34 -2.40
CA SER A 88 -5.20 1.24 -3.37
C SER A 88 -4.57 -0.03 -2.80
N TRP A 89 -5.27 -1.13 -2.99
CA TRP A 89 -4.87 -2.49 -2.66
C TRP A 89 -4.98 -3.35 -3.92
N THR A 90 -4.33 -4.51 -3.94
CA THR A 90 -4.40 -5.47 -5.04
C THR A 90 -4.96 -6.80 -4.56
N LEU A 91 -5.67 -7.52 -5.42
CA LEU A 91 -6.02 -8.92 -5.21
C LEU A 91 -4.88 -9.88 -5.55
N ASP A 92 -3.80 -9.39 -6.17
CA ASP A 92 -2.67 -10.19 -6.62
C ASP A 92 -1.46 -10.04 -5.68
N MET A 93 -1.18 -11.09 -4.91
CA MET A 93 0.02 -11.17 -4.06
C MET A 93 1.31 -11.04 -4.87
N GLY A 94 1.37 -11.61 -6.07
CA GLY A 94 2.52 -11.51 -6.96
C GLY A 94 2.79 -10.06 -7.34
N PHE A 95 1.74 -9.31 -7.65
CA PHE A 95 1.83 -7.87 -7.88
C PHE A 95 2.34 -7.14 -6.62
N ALA A 96 1.74 -7.41 -5.45
CA ALA A 96 2.15 -6.79 -4.18
C ALA A 96 3.63 -7.05 -3.84
N LYS A 97 4.17 -8.23 -4.19
CA LYS A 97 5.57 -8.60 -3.98
C LYS A 97 6.53 -7.96 -4.98
N ALA A 98 6.07 -7.75 -6.22
CA ALA A 98 6.88 -7.21 -7.31
C ALA A 98 6.95 -5.67 -7.30
N LEU A 99 6.05 -5.00 -6.56
CA LEU A 99 6.10 -3.56 -6.37
C LEU A 99 7.49 -3.13 -5.88
N LEU A 100 8.00 -2.05 -6.48
CA LEU A 100 9.35 -1.54 -6.22
C LEU A 100 10.49 -2.53 -6.51
N GLY A 101 10.25 -3.55 -7.35
CA GLY A 101 11.25 -4.56 -7.72
C GLY A 101 11.50 -5.62 -6.65
N GLY A 102 10.63 -5.72 -5.63
CA GLY A 102 10.73 -6.73 -4.55
C GLY A 102 11.88 -6.53 -3.57
N VAL A 103 12.70 -5.50 -3.73
CA VAL A 103 13.83 -5.18 -2.86
C VAL A 103 13.69 -3.76 -2.32
N PRO A 104 13.72 -3.55 -0.99
CA PRO A 104 13.67 -2.21 -0.39
C PRO A 104 14.75 -1.29 -0.96
N GLN A 105 14.39 -0.07 -1.39
CA GLN A 105 15.37 0.91 -1.88
C GLN A 105 16.24 1.42 -0.71
N VAL A 106 17.44 0.86 -0.62
CA VAL A 106 18.40 0.92 0.51
C VAL A 106 18.72 2.34 0.99
N ALA A 107 18.74 3.34 0.09
CA ALA A 107 19.21 4.70 0.40
C ALA A 107 18.27 5.52 1.31
N THR A 108 17.07 5.02 1.62
CA THR A 108 16.00 5.85 2.16
C THR A 108 15.76 5.68 3.67
N GLY A 109 16.26 4.59 4.28
CA GLY A 109 16.00 4.28 5.70
C GLY A 109 14.57 3.82 6.00
N TYR A 110 13.78 3.50 4.96
CA TYR A 110 12.45 2.93 5.08
C TYR A 110 12.50 1.40 5.19
N GLN A 111 11.46 0.86 5.80
CA GLN A 111 11.20 -0.55 6.02
C GLN A 111 9.98 -0.94 5.19
N GLU A 112 10.14 -1.88 4.27
CA GLU A 112 9.02 -2.39 3.47
C GLU A 112 8.19 -3.38 4.28
N VAL A 113 6.87 -3.26 4.13
CA VAL A 113 5.85 -4.10 4.76
C VAL A 113 4.81 -4.46 3.71
N ILE A 114 4.39 -5.71 3.64
CA ILE A 114 3.19 -6.10 2.91
C ILE A 114 2.13 -6.45 3.93
N PHE A 115 0.97 -5.81 3.81
CA PHE A 115 -0.22 -6.13 4.57
C PHE A 115 -1.12 -7.08 3.76
N ALA A 116 -1.85 -7.95 4.47
CA ALA A 116 -2.90 -8.79 3.92
C ALA A 116 -4.14 -8.69 4.81
N ILE A 117 -5.25 -8.24 4.24
CA ILE A 117 -6.51 -8.10 4.99
C ILE A 117 -7.66 -8.74 4.24
N PHE A 118 -8.65 -9.21 4.99
CA PHE A 118 -9.96 -9.55 4.47
C PHE A 118 -10.89 -8.36 4.78
N PRO A 119 -11.14 -7.46 3.81
CA PRO A 119 -11.85 -6.22 4.09
C PRO A 119 -13.30 -6.51 4.47
N LYS A 120 -13.80 -5.77 5.45
CA LYS A 120 -15.23 -5.72 5.75
C LYS A 120 -15.97 -5.02 4.60
N PRO A 121 -17.26 -5.34 4.35
CA PRO A 121 -18.01 -4.71 3.26
C PRO A 121 -18.03 -3.18 3.30
N ASP A 122 -18.07 -2.57 4.49
CA ASP A 122 -18.06 -1.12 4.68
C ASP A 122 -16.69 -0.47 4.44
N GLN A 123 -15.62 -1.26 4.41
CA GLN A 123 -14.27 -0.79 4.08
C GLN A 123 -14.03 -0.73 2.57
N VAL A 124 -14.83 -1.39 1.74
CA VAL A 124 -14.66 -1.40 0.28
C VAL A 124 -15.29 -0.15 -0.32
N VAL A 125 -14.45 0.77 -0.79
CA VAL A 125 -14.93 1.96 -1.52
C VAL A 125 -15.36 1.56 -2.92
N VAL A 126 -14.49 0.85 -3.63
CA VAL A 126 -14.78 0.33 -4.96
C VAL A 126 -13.85 -0.84 -5.30
N ASN A 127 -14.41 -1.87 -5.91
CA ASN A 127 -13.71 -2.95 -6.57
C ASN A 127 -13.42 -2.52 -8.01
N LEU A 128 -12.30 -1.82 -8.23
CA LEU A 128 -11.93 -1.35 -9.56
C LEU A 128 -11.66 -2.52 -10.50
N LYS A 129 -11.18 -3.66 -10.00
CA LYS A 129 -11.06 -4.89 -10.79
C LYS A 129 -12.37 -5.26 -11.47
N MET A 130 -13.47 -5.29 -10.72
CA MET A 130 -14.79 -5.60 -11.25
C MET A 130 -15.33 -4.49 -12.14
N LEU A 131 -15.19 -3.22 -11.73
CA LEU A 131 -15.68 -2.07 -12.49
C LEU A 131 -14.99 -1.94 -13.86
N LEU A 132 -13.68 -2.13 -13.92
CA LEU A 132 -12.89 -2.01 -15.15
C LEU A 132 -13.07 -3.20 -16.09
N ASP A 133 -13.59 -4.33 -15.60
CA ASP A 133 -13.94 -5.48 -16.43
C ASP A 133 -15.36 -5.40 -17.00
N ASP A 134 -16.22 -4.57 -16.42
CA ASP A 134 -17.61 -4.41 -16.86
C ASP A 134 -17.69 -3.77 -18.27
N GLU A 135 -18.47 -4.39 -19.16
CA GLU A 135 -18.59 -3.96 -20.55
C GLU A 135 -19.42 -2.68 -20.70
N GLU A 136 -20.43 -2.46 -19.87
CA GLU A 136 -21.21 -1.22 -19.86
C GLU A 136 -20.35 -0.05 -19.35
N PHE A 137 -19.50 -0.27 -18.34
CA PHE A 137 -18.54 0.73 -17.88
C PHE A 137 -17.54 1.09 -18.97
N LYS A 138 -16.96 0.10 -19.67
CA LYS A 138 -16.05 0.34 -20.79
C LYS A 138 -16.70 1.16 -21.91
N GLN A 139 -17.95 0.85 -22.26
CA GLN A 139 -18.70 1.61 -23.26
C GLN A 139 -18.94 3.06 -22.82
N ALA A 140 -19.30 3.27 -21.55
CA ALA A 140 -19.47 4.62 -21.00
C ALA A 140 -18.14 5.40 -20.99
N VAL A 141 -17.03 4.75 -20.64
CA VAL A 141 -15.68 5.35 -20.72
C VAL A 141 -15.36 5.78 -22.15
N GLU A 142 -15.58 4.91 -23.13
CA GLU A 142 -15.31 5.24 -24.54
C GLU A 142 -16.18 6.39 -25.06
N ALA A 143 -17.44 6.46 -24.64
CA ALA A 143 -18.36 7.54 -25.00
C ALA A 143 -17.94 8.90 -24.39
N HIS A 144 -17.41 8.90 -23.17
CA HIS A 144 -17.12 10.13 -22.42
C HIS A 144 -15.64 10.51 -22.35
N LYS A 145 -14.70 9.66 -22.78
CA LYS A 145 -13.24 9.89 -22.57
C LYS A 145 -12.71 11.24 -23.08
N ALA A 146 -13.33 11.84 -24.09
CA ALA A 146 -12.95 13.15 -24.62
C ALA A 146 -13.25 14.31 -23.64
N GLU A 147 -14.21 14.10 -22.73
CA GLU A 147 -14.66 15.06 -21.71
C GLU A 147 -13.90 14.89 -20.39
N ILE A 148 -13.16 13.78 -20.24
CA ILE A 148 -12.44 13.44 -19.01
C ILE A 148 -11.09 14.16 -18.97
N ASN A 149 -10.95 15.03 -17.97
CA ASN A 149 -9.71 15.76 -17.73
C ASN A 149 -8.58 14.78 -17.38
N PHE A 150 -7.45 14.93 -18.06
CA PHE A 150 -6.24 14.14 -17.84
C PHE A 150 -6.47 12.62 -18.00
N PHE A 151 -7.39 12.21 -18.87
CA PHE A 151 -7.68 10.80 -19.13
C PHE A 151 -6.43 9.97 -19.40
N SER A 152 -5.51 10.47 -20.24
CA SER A 152 -4.25 9.78 -20.58
C SER A 152 -3.25 9.66 -19.43
N GLU A 153 -3.41 10.43 -18.34
CA GLU A 153 -2.60 10.31 -17.12
C GLU A 153 -3.26 9.38 -16.09
N GLY A 154 -4.57 9.15 -16.20
CA GLY A 154 -5.39 8.34 -15.32
C GLY A 154 -5.85 7.06 -16.01
N LEU A 155 -7.15 6.94 -16.24
CA LEU A 155 -7.81 5.73 -16.76
C LEU A 155 -7.28 5.26 -18.12
N GLY A 156 -6.81 6.18 -18.97
CA GLY A 156 -6.20 5.86 -20.25
C GLY A 156 -4.80 5.24 -20.15
N LYS A 157 -4.11 5.39 -19.02
CA LYS A 157 -2.79 4.81 -18.76
C LYS A 157 -2.88 3.56 -17.89
N TYR A 158 -3.65 3.63 -16.81
CA TYR A 158 -3.75 2.57 -15.82
C TYR A 158 -5.00 1.74 -16.12
N LYS A 159 -4.77 0.54 -16.67
CA LYS A 159 -5.82 -0.44 -16.95
C LYS A 159 -6.05 -1.34 -15.71
N ASN A 160 -6.69 -2.47 -15.93
CA ASN A 160 -6.98 -3.45 -14.90
C ASN A 160 -5.80 -4.37 -14.53
N ASP A 161 -4.57 -4.00 -14.86
CA ASP A 161 -3.39 -4.87 -14.76
C ASP A 161 -3.03 -5.22 -13.30
N GLN A 162 -3.53 -4.43 -12.33
CA GLN A 162 -3.17 -4.57 -10.92
C GLN A 162 -4.27 -5.23 -10.07
N SER A 163 -5.41 -5.60 -10.66
CA SER A 163 -6.59 -6.06 -9.93
C SER A 163 -6.90 -5.19 -8.71
N GLU A 164 -7.02 -3.88 -8.96
CA GLU A 164 -7.09 -2.86 -7.92
C GLU A 164 -8.41 -2.89 -7.14
N ILE A 165 -8.33 -2.76 -5.83
CA ILE A 165 -9.43 -2.52 -4.91
C ILE A 165 -9.09 -1.27 -4.10
N VAL A 166 -10.03 -0.34 -3.97
CA VAL A 166 -9.86 0.84 -3.12
C VAL A 166 -10.54 0.60 -1.78
N LEU A 167 -9.75 0.71 -0.71
CA LEU A 167 -10.22 0.44 0.64
C LEU A 167 -10.09 1.67 1.54
N ASN A 168 -11.01 1.80 2.49
CA ASN A 168 -10.95 2.71 3.62
C ASN A 168 -10.81 1.89 4.91
N VAL A 169 -9.58 1.48 5.23
CA VAL A 169 -9.30 0.54 6.33
C VAL A 169 -9.29 1.24 7.69
N GLY A 170 -8.86 2.51 7.73
CA GLY A 170 -8.76 3.32 8.94
C GLY A 170 -7.47 3.07 9.71
N GLU A 171 -7.26 1.83 10.16
CA GLU A 171 -6.07 1.44 10.92
C GLU A 171 -5.56 0.06 10.49
N LEU A 172 -4.23 -0.10 10.47
CA LEU A 172 -3.54 -1.35 10.23
C LEU A 172 -2.85 -1.82 11.52
N LEU A 173 -2.99 -3.10 11.81
CA LEU A 173 -2.45 -3.75 12.99
C LEU A 173 -1.25 -4.63 12.62
N GLU A 174 -0.47 -5.03 13.62
CA GLU A 174 0.60 -6.03 13.40
C GLU A 174 0.04 -7.35 12.85
N ALA A 175 -1.16 -7.76 13.27
CA ALA A 175 -1.79 -8.98 12.79
C ALA A 175 -2.10 -8.96 11.29
N ASP A 176 -2.17 -7.77 10.68
CA ASP A 176 -2.39 -7.60 9.24
C ASP A 176 -1.09 -7.75 8.43
N ILE A 177 0.06 -7.87 9.10
CA ILE A 177 1.37 -8.02 8.44
C ILE A 177 1.45 -9.41 7.80
N TRP A 178 1.59 -9.41 6.48
CA TRP A 178 1.95 -10.60 5.71
C TRP A 178 3.46 -10.76 5.56
N SER A 179 4.13 -9.66 5.22
CA SER A 179 5.56 -9.60 4.98
C SER A 179 6.17 -8.42 5.74
N PHE A 180 7.16 -8.68 6.58
CA PHE A 180 7.90 -7.64 7.30
C PHE A 180 9.33 -8.07 7.46
N GLY A 181 10.22 -7.49 6.66
CA GLY A 181 11.63 -7.77 6.82
C GLY A 181 12.52 -6.71 6.24
N GLY A 182 13.54 -6.37 7.01
CA GLY A 182 14.61 -5.47 6.61
C GLY A 182 15.47 -6.10 5.52
N ARG A 183 16.03 -5.22 4.69
CA ARG A 183 17.17 -5.40 3.78
C ARG A 183 17.47 -6.85 3.39
N SER A 184 17.02 -7.22 2.22
CA SER A 184 17.57 -8.35 1.47
C SER A 184 18.51 -7.80 0.41
N SER A 185 19.81 -8.14 0.46
CA SER A 185 20.73 -7.75 -0.61
C SER A 185 20.52 -8.63 -1.84
N SER A 186 20.70 -8.05 -3.03
CA SER A 186 20.70 -8.83 -4.26
C SER A 186 21.87 -9.82 -4.25
N PHE A 187 21.80 -10.86 -5.08
CA PHE A 187 22.92 -11.77 -5.23
C PHE A 187 24.19 -11.03 -5.66
N GLU A 188 24.06 -10.07 -6.58
CA GLU A 188 25.16 -9.23 -7.05
C GLU A 188 25.81 -8.41 -5.92
N GLU A 189 25.01 -7.79 -5.04
CA GLU A 189 25.52 -7.09 -3.87
C GLU A 189 26.24 -8.03 -2.91
N LEU A 190 25.67 -9.22 -2.65
CA LEU A 190 26.27 -10.22 -1.77
C LEU A 190 27.59 -10.75 -2.33
N VAL A 191 27.67 -11.00 -3.63
CA VAL A 191 28.90 -11.41 -4.32
C VAL A 191 29.98 -10.34 -4.17
N LYS A 192 29.64 -9.06 -4.35
CA LYS A 192 30.59 -7.96 -4.17
C LYS A 192 31.08 -7.85 -2.73
N LEU A 193 30.18 -7.96 -1.75
CA LEU A 193 30.52 -7.94 -0.33
C LEU A 193 31.38 -9.15 0.07
N ALA A 194 31.06 -10.34 -0.45
CA ALA A 194 31.83 -11.55 -0.21
C ALA A 194 33.24 -11.44 -0.80
N PHE A 195 33.37 -10.90 -2.02
CA PHE A 195 34.66 -10.63 -2.65
C PHE A 195 35.51 -9.71 -1.76
N LEU A 196 34.93 -8.58 -1.34
CA LEU A 196 35.60 -7.62 -0.46
C LEU A 196 36.03 -8.28 0.86
N HIS A 197 35.18 -9.11 1.45
CA HIS A 197 35.47 -9.78 2.72
C HIS A 197 36.61 -10.81 2.59
N ILE A 198 36.60 -11.64 1.53
CA ILE A 198 37.57 -12.72 1.33
C ILE A 198 38.93 -12.17 0.89
N HIS A 199 38.93 -11.20 -0.03
CA HIS A 199 40.16 -10.67 -0.61
C HIS A 199 40.67 -9.40 0.09
N ASN A 200 39.88 -8.82 1.00
CA ASN A 200 40.16 -7.57 1.69
C ASN A 200 40.50 -6.42 0.72
N ARG A 201 39.87 -6.41 -0.46
CA ARG A 201 39.97 -5.38 -1.50
C ARG A 201 38.75 -5.40 -2.42
N GLU A 202 38.53 -4.30 -3.13
CA GLU A 202 37.54 -4.27 -4.22
C GLU A 202 38.03 -5.10 -5.44
N PRO A 203 37.09 -5.59 -6.29
CA PRO A 203 37.43 -6.16 -7.59
C PRO A 203 38.18 -5.15 -8.46
N ARG A 204 39.12 -5.64 -9.27
CA ARG A 204 39.91 -4.80 -10.20
C ARG A 204 39.07 -4.33 -11.38
N ASP A 205 38.18 -5.19 -11.85
CA ASP A 205 37.30 -4.96 -12.98
C ASP A 205 36.01 -5.83 -12.86
N GLU A 206 35.05 -5.57 -13.75
CA GLU A 206 33.79 -6.33 -13.81
C GLU A 206 34.00 -7.81 -14.18
N GLN A 207 35.08 -8.12 -14.90
CA GLN A 207 35.36 -9.49 -15.33
C GLN A 207 35.77 -10.36 -14.13
N GLU A 208 36.61 -9.84 -13.23
CA GLU A 208 36.99 -10.50 -11.97
C GLU A 208 35.77 -10.75 -11.09
N LEU A 209 34.90 -9.76 -10.95
CA LEU A 209 33.65 -9.92 -10.19
C LEU A 209 32.71 -10.94 -10.85
N SER A 210 32.65 -10.98 -12.18
CA SER A 210 31.80 -11.92 -12.94
C SER A 210 32.28 -13.36 -12.83
N VAL A 211 33.60 -13.59 -12.83
CA VAL A 211 34.18 -14.93 -12.59
C VAL A 211 33.84 -15.39 -11.17
N PHE A 212 34.08 -14.54 -10.17
CA PHE A 212 33.76 -14.85 -8.78
C PHE A 212 32.26 -15.09 -8.58
N ARG A 213 31.38 -14.34 -9.28
CA ARG A 213 29.94 -14.59 -9.30
C ARG A 213 29.61 -15.98 -9.85
N ALA A 214 30.20 -16.36 -10.98
CA ALA A 214 29.94 -17.64 -11.63
C ALA A 214 30.36 -18.82 -10.74
N GLU A 215 31.50 -18.71 -10.06
CA GLU A 215 32.01 -19.69 -9.10
C GLU A 215 31.08 -19.86 -7.88
N ASN A 216 30.29 -18.83 -7.55
CA ASN A 216 29.37 -18.84 -6.42
C ASN A 216 27.89 -18.93 -6.85
N SER A 217 27.60 -19.27 -8.10
CA SER A 217 26.24 -19.24 -8.66
C SER A 217 25.22 -20.10 -7.92
N GLU A 218 25.66 -21.19 -7.28
CA GLU A 218 24.80 -22.05 -6.45
C GLU A 218 24.16 -21.28 -5.28
N MET A 219 24.81 -20.23 -4.78
CA MET A 219 24.33 -19.39 -3.68
C MET A 219 23.26 -18.38 -4.12
N GLU A 220 23.00 -18.21 -5.41
CA GLU A 220 22.01 -17.25 -5.93
C GLU A 220 20.61 -17.55 -5.40
N CYS A 221 20.29 -18.83 -5.18
CA CYS A 221 19.00 -19.26 -4.63
C CYS A 221 18.76 -18.83 -3.16
N HIS A 222 19.81 -18.41 -2.44
CA HIS A 222 19.74 -17.93 -1.07
C HIS A 222 19.73 -16.39 -0.96
N ALA A 223 19.87 -15.70 -2.09
CA ALA A 223 19.94 -14.25 -2.17
C ALA A 223 18.60 -13.61 -2.59
N GLY A 224 18.55 -12.28 -2.59
CA GLY A 224 17.34 -11.55 -2.99
C GLY A 224 16.27 -11.57 -1.90
N ALA A 225 15.01 -11.31 -2.29
CA ALA A 225 13.90 -10.87 -1.44
C ALA A 225 13.37 -11.90 -0.41
N SER A 226 14.25 -12.50 0.40
CA SER A 226 13.96 -13.43 1.49
C SER A 226 12.94 -12.89 2.49
N TRP A 227 12.85 -11.56 2.61
CA TRP A 227 11.85 -10.89 3.45
C TRP A 227 10.40 -11.16 3.01
N LEU A 228 10.15 -11.52 1.75
CA LEU A 228 8.83 -11.85 1.19
C LEU A 228 8.29 -13.23 1.61
N THR A 229 9.03 -13.94 2.47
CA THR A 229 8.61 -15.20 3.06
C THR A 229 7.97 -14.98 4.42
N HIS A 230 6.97 -15.80 4.73
CA HIS A 230 6.29 -15.74 6.02
C HIS A 230 7.26 -16.07 7.17
N GLU A 231 8.17 -17.03 6.97
CA GLU A 231 9.17 -17.40 7.97
C GLU A 231 10.10 -16.24 8.34
N SER A 232 10.66 -15.54 7.34
CA SER A 232 11.48 -14.35 7.58
C SER A 232 10.74 -13.29 8.38
N THR A 233 9.46 -13.08 8.06
CA THR A 233 8.59 -12.15 8.77
C THR A 233 8.45 -12.51 10.25
N LEU A 234 8.13 -13.78 10.55
CA LEU A 234 8.04 -14.26 11.93
C LEU A 234 9.37 -14.12 12.68
N ASN A 235 10.50 -14.40 12.02
CA ASN A 235 11.84 -14.24 12.60
C ASN A 235 12.15 -12.78 12.93
N VAL A 236 11.72 -11.83 12.10
CA VAL A 236 11.89 -10.39 12.36
C VAL A 236 10.99 -9.97 13.52
N LEU A 237 9.70 -10.28 13.48
CA LEU A 237 8.75 -9.92 14.54
C LEU A 237 9.20 -10.47 15.90
N ARG A 238 9.66 -11.73 15.97
CA ARG A 238 10.19 -12.34 17.22
C ARG A 238 11.37 -11.57 17.82
N ARG A 239 12.22 -10.97 16.98
CA ARG A 239 13.38 -10.18 17.43
C ARG A 239 12.98 -8.77 17.85
N VAL A 240 12.06 -8.15 17.11
CA VAL A 240 11.68 -6.75 17.31
C VAL A 240 10.66 -6.59 18.44
N ARG A 241 9.76 -7.54 18.64
CA ARG A 241 8.68 -7.47 19.64
C ARG A 241 9.16 -7.18 21.06
N PRO A 242 10.10 -7.94 21.64
CA PRO A 242 10.58 -7.67 23.00
C PRO A 242 11.19 -6.27 23.14
N GLN A 243 11.86 -5.78 22.10
CA GLN A 243 12.45 -4.44 22.09
C GLN A 243 11.38 -3.35 22.00
N ALA A 244 10.32 -3.59 21.21
CA ALA A 244 9.20 -2.67 21.10
C ALA A 244 8.47 -2.53 22.45
N ASP A 245 8.26 -3.64 23.15
CA ASP A 245 7.59 -3.66 24.47
C ASP A 245 8.42 -2.91 25.52
N GLU A 246 9.74 -3.13 25.55
CA GLU A 246 10.64 -2.41 26.46
C GLU A 246 10.65 -0.90 26.18
N LEU A 247 10.71 -0.51 24.90
CA LEU A 247 10.67 0.89 24.51
C LEU A 247 9.34 1.56 24.86
N LEU A 248 8.23 0.83 24.74
CA LEU A 248 6.90 1.33 25.09
C LEU A 248 6.84 1.62 26.59
N ALA A 249 7.26 0.66 27.42
CA ALA A 249 7.29 0.82 28.87
C ALA A 249 8.19 2.00 29.32
N ARG A 250 9.33 2.21 28.64
CA ARG A 250 10.20 3.38 28.89
C ARG A 250 9.50 4.69 28.56
N LYS A 251 8.85 4.80 27.40
CA LYS A 251 8.12 6.01 27.00
C LYS A 251 6.94 6.32 27.91
N GLU A 252 6.16 5.32 28.30
CA GLU A 252 5.05 5.49 29.24
C GLU A 252 5.54 6.01 30.60
N LYS A 253 6.68 5.52 31.07
CA LYS A 253 7.32 6.01 32.29
C LYS A 253 7.77 7.47 32.15
N GLU A 254 8.40 7.84 31.03
CA GLU A 254 8.82 9.21 30.75
C GLU A 254 7.63 10.17 30.68
N GLU A 255 6.55 9.79 29.98
CA GLU A 255 5.33 10.60 29.90
C GLU A 255 4.66 10.77 31.26
N ARG A 256 4.63 9.72 32.09
CA ARG A 256 4.10 9.80 33.45
C ARG A 256 4.90 10.79 34.30
N LEU A 257 6.23 10.68 34.31
CA LEU A 257 7.11 11.59 35.05
C LEU A 257 6.96 13.04 34.57
N ARG A 258 6.80 13.25 33.26
CA ARG A 258 6.55 14.58 32.71
C ARG A 258 5.21 15.15 33.16
N ARG A 259 4.14 14.36 33.15
CA ARG A 259 2.81 14.79 33.64
C ARG A 259 2.83 15.13 35.13
N GLU A 260 3.55 14.35 35.94
CA GLU A 260 3.76 14.60 37.36
C GLU A 260 4.50 15.93 37.58
N ALA A 261 5.62 16.16 36.88
CA ALA A 261 6.35 17.42 36.94
C ALA A 261 5.51 18.63 36.48
N ASP A 262 4.74 18.49 35.39
CA ASP A 262 3.85 19.55 34.91
C ASP A 262 2.68 19.82 35.88
N ALA A 263 2.25 18.83 36.67
CA ALA A 263 1.25 18.99 37.71
C ALA A 263 1.83 19.70 38.96
N GLU A 264 3.04 19.34 39.37
CA GLU A 264 3.76 20.01 40.46
C GLU A 264 4.04 21.48 40.12
N ILE A 265 4.53 21.78 38.92
CA ILE A 265 4.76 23.16 38.45
C ILE A 265 3.45 23.96 38.47
N ARG A 266 2.34 23.38 38.02
CA ARG A 266 1.02 24.03 38.07
C ARG A 266 0.56 24.27 39.50
N SER A 267 0.72 23.30 40.39
CA SER A 267 0.38 23.45 41.81
C SER A 267 1.21 24.53 42.50
N CYS A 268 2.49 24.66 42.18
CA CYS A 268 3.35 25.73 42.70
C CYS A 268 3.03 27.11 42.10
N ALA A 269 2.55 27.16 40.85
CA ALA A 269 2.20 28.41 40.18
C ALA A 269 0.82 28.97 40.62
N THR A 270 -0.07 28.13 41.15
CA THR A 270 -1.41 28.54 41.62
C THR A 270 -1.49 28.83 43.11
N GLY A 271 -0.35 28.97 43.80
CA GLY A 271 -0.19 29.20 45.24
C GLY A 271 -1.46 29.59 46.00
N GLU A 272 -2.05 28.60 46.68
CA GLU A 272 -2.62 28.78 48.01
C GLU A 272 -1.49 28.64 49.04
#